data_AF-A0A3L6Q4W7-F1
#
_entry.id   AF-A0A3L6Q4W7-F1
#
_cell.length_a   1.000
_cell.length_b   1.000
_cell.length_c   1.000
_cell.angle_alpha   90.00
_cell.angle_beta   90.00
_cell.angle_gamma   90.00
#
_symmetry.space_group_name_H-M   'P 1'
#
loop_
_entity.id
_entity.type
_entity.pdbx_description
1 polymer ?
#
loop_
_entity_poly.entity_id
_entity_poly.type
_entity_poly.pdbx_seq_one_letter_code
_entity_poly.pdbx_strand_id
1 'polypeptide(L)'
;MRSAFHDVVNDAGTLMEARRRHRSLLAELPTDLAIKITGRLAATLERPMDDLRALQASCRCMLRLCGEPEVSRRVALGWFADDMSWDDPGYATLIGHLTKVGNPEGCFVTRMEVAFRKGTPMAPVCTVELQRAAEFRFNLAAYVAAILLYRANDGAMSDDATRRYMR
;
A
#
# COMPACT_ATOMS: atom_id res chain seq x y z
N MET A 1 -37.12 4.93 -32.93
CA MET A 1 -36.77 4.79 -31.49
C MET A 1 -36.42 3.32 -31.16
N ARG A 2 -35.39 2.75 -31.83
CA ARG A 2 -35.01 1.32 -31.71
C ARG A 2 -33.50 1.07 -31.68
N SER A 3 -32.68 2.12 -31.58
CA SER A 3 -31.20 2.04 -31.67
C SER A 3 -30.54 1.87 -30.30
N ALA A 4 -31.04 2.53 -29.25
CA ALA A 4 -30.36 2.60 -27.96
C ALA A 4 -30.39 1.29 -27.13
N PHE A 5 -31.28 0.34 -27.45
CA PHE A 5 -31.37 -0.93 -26.72
C PHE A 5 -30.40 -2.00 -27.23
N HIS A 6 -29.92 -1.89 -28.47
CA HIS A 6 -28.98 -2.87 -29.04
C HIS A 6 -27.53 -2.60 -28.63
N ASP A 7 -27.16 -1.34 -28.42
CA ASP A 7 -25.81 -0.94 -28.00
C ASP A 7 -25.52 -1.35 -26.54
N VAL A 8 -26.49 -1.19 -25.64
CA VAL A 8 -26.34 -1.57 -24.21
C VAL A 8 -26.25 -3.10 -24.02
N VAL A 9 -26.96 -3.88 -24.84
CA VAL A 9 -26.94 -5.35 -24.77
C VAL A 9 -25.64 -5.93 -25.35
N ASN A 10 -25.08 -5.29 -26.38
CA ASN A 10 -23.77 -5.65 -26.94
C ASN A 10 -22.61 -5.34 -25.98
N ASP A 11 -22.67 -4.21 -25.25
CA ASP A 11 -21.69 -3.86 -24.22
C ASP A 11 -21.72 -4.84 -23.03
N ALA A 12 -22.90 -5.24 -22.57
CA ALA A 12 -23.02 -6.19 -21.48
C ALA A 12 -22.48 -7.60 -21.86
N GLY A 13 -22.70 -8.03 -23.10
CA GLY A 13 -22.19 -9.31 -23.62
C GLY A 13 -20.67 -9.34 -23.74
N THR A 14 -20.07 -8.28 -24.29
CA THR A 14 -18.61 -8.16 -24.45
C THR A 14 -17.88 -8.05 -23.10
N LEU A 15 -18.45 -7.35 -22.12
CA LEU A 15 -17.89 -7.25 -20.76
C LEU A 15 -17.95 -8.60 -20.02
N MET A 16 -19.03 -9.37 -20.19
CA MET A 16 -19.12 -10.73 -19.63
C MET A 16 -18.11 -11.69 -20.27
N GLU A 17 -17.95 -11.65 -21.59
CA GLU A 17 -16.95 -12.49 -22.28
C GLU A 17 -15.52 -12.12 -21.86
N ALA A 18 -15.20 -10.83 -21.77
CA ALA A 18 -13.89 -10.37 -21.29
C ALA A 18 -13.60 -10.87 -19.86
N ARG A 19 -14.58 -10.77 -18.94
CA ARG A 19 -14.45 -11.31 -17.58
C ARG A 19 -14.28 -12.83 -17.57
N ARG A 20 -14.98 -13.55 -18.46
CA ARG A 20 -14.87 -15.01 -18.59
C ARG A 20 -13.48 -15.42 -19.07
N ARG A 21 -12.95 -14.76 -20.10
CA ARG A 21 -11.61 -15.00 -20.63
C ARG A 21 -10.53 -14.67 -19.60
N HIS A 22 -10.67 -13.56 -18.89
CA HIS A 22 -9.74 -13.17 -17.83
C HIS A 22 -9.73 -14.19 -16.68
N ARG A 23 -10.89 -14.72 -16.31
CA ARG A 23 -11.01 -15.78 -15.30
C ARG A 23 -10.34 -17.09 -15.74
N SER A 24 -10.47 -17.49 -17.01
CA SER A 24 -9.78 -18.66 -17.54
C SER A 24 -8.26 -18.49 -17.55
N LEU A 25 -7.76 -17.34 -18.00
CA LEU A 25 -6.33 -17.03 -18.02
C LEU A 25 -5.70 -17.04 -16.62
N LEU A 26 -6.38 -16.50 -15.61
CA LEU A 26 -5.91 -16.54 -14.23
C LEU A 26 -5.93 -17.95 -13.62
N ALA A 27 -6.84 -18.82 -14.07
CA ALA A 27 -6.91 -20.21 -13.60
C ALA A 27 -5.85 -21.11 -14.25
N GLU A 28 -5.37 -20.75 -15.44
CA GLU A 28 -4.32 -21.48 -16.16
C GLU A 28 -2.90 -21.02 -15.78
N LEU A 29 -2.77 -19.86 -15.13
CA LEU A 29 -1.47 -19.32 -14.73
C LEU A 29 -0.94 -20.03 -13.48
N PRO A 30 0.36 -20.40 -13.44
CA PRO A 30 1.00 -20.86 -12.21
C PRO A 30 0.80 -19.85 -11.07
N THR A 31 0.48 -20.34 -9.88
CA THR A 31 0.15 -19.51 -8.70
C THR A 31 1.20 -18.45 -8.42
N ASP A 32 2.49 -18.79 -8.50
CA ASP A 32 3.58 -17.84 -8.23
C ASP A 32 3.62 -16.67 -9.23
N LEU A 33 3.31 -16.94 -10.50
CA LEU A 33 3.23 -15.90 -11.53
C LEU A 33 1.99 -15.03 -11.32
N ALA A 34 0.86 -15.64 -10.93
CA ALA A 34 -0.37 -14.90 -10.60
C ALA A 34 -0.14 -13.95 -9.41
N ILE A 35 0.52 -14.42 -8.36
CA ILE A 35 0.92 -13.61 -7.21
C ILE A 35 1.84 -12.47 -7.66
N LYS A 36 2.84 -12.76 -8.50
CA LYS A 36 3.79 -11.74 -8.97
C LYS A 36 3.13 -10.66 -9.81
N ILE A 37 2.23 -11.02 -10.71
CA ILE A 37 1.47 -10.07 -11.55
C ILE A 37 0.53 -9.25 -10.68
N THR A 38 -0.23 -9.92 -9.80
CA THR A 38 -1.18 -9.24 -8.89
C THR A 38 -0.44 -8.29 -7.94
N GLY A 39 0.73 -8.69 -7.43
CA GLY A 39 1.57 -7.83 -6.61
C GLY A 39 2.14 -6.64 -7.37
N ARG A 40 2.38 -6.74 -8.68
CA ARG A 40 2.75 -5.58 -9.51
C ARG A 40 1.56 -4.66 -9.74
N LEU A 41 0.38 -5.22 -10.01
CA LEU A 41 -0.87 -4.48 -10.12
C LEU A 41 -1.16 -3.70 -8.84
N ALA A 42 -1.04 -4.35 -7.68
CA ALA A 42 -1.22 -3.75 -6.36
C ALA A 42 -0.29 -2.57 -6.08
N ALA A 43 0.94 -2.61 -6.63
CA ALA A 43 1.91 -1.53 -6.52
C ALA A 43 1.59 -0.31 -7.40
N THR A 44 0.71 -0.47 -8.39
CA THR A 44 0.31 0.59 -9.34
C THR A 44 -1.11 1.09 -9.10
N LEU A 45 -1.79 0.64 -8.05
CA LEU A 45 -3.14 1.12 -7.73
C LEU A 45 -3.08 2.57 -7.24
N GLU A 46 -3.86 3.43 -7.86
CA GLU A 46 -3.98 4.83 -7.47
C GLU A 46 -4.81 4.96 -6.19
N ARG A 47 -5.87 4.13 -6.08
CA ARG A 47 -6.77 4.11 -4.92
C ARG A 47 -6.80 2.72 -4.30
N PRO A 48 -5.71 2.26 -3.64
CA PRO A 48 -5.56 0.89 -3.13
C PRO A 48 -6.76 0.36 -2.34
N MET A 49 -7.47 1.17 -1.55
CA MET A 49 -8.67 0.72 -0.84
C MET A 49 -9.82 0.33 -1.78
N ASP A 50 -10.21 1.25 -2.66
CA ASP A 50 -11.35 1.05 -3.58
C ASP A 50 -11.00 0.05 -4.67
N ASP A 51 -9.79 0.14 -5.20
CA ASP A 51 -9.31 -0.72 -6.27
C ASP A 51 -9.11 -2.16 -5.80
N LEU A 52 -8.53 -2.38 -4.60
CA LEU A 52 -8.43 -3.73 -4.06
C LEU A 52 -9.80 -4.31 -3.75
N ARG A 53 -10.74 -3.52 -3.22
CA ARG A 53 -12.12 -3.97 -2.99
C ARG A 53 -12.81 -4.34 -4.30
N ALA A 54 -12.65 -3.54 -5.35
CA ALA A 54 -13.16 -3.82 -6.68
C ALA A 54 -12.54 -5.10 -7.28
N LEU A 55 -11.22 -5.28 -7.13
CA LEU A 55 -10.50 -6.48 -7.56
C LEU A 55 -10.97 -7.73 -6.80
N GLN A 56 -11.12 -7.65 -5.48
CA GLN A 56 -11.64 -8.74 -4.65
C GLN A 56 -13.08 -9.13 -5.02
N ALA A 57 -13.92 -8.13 -5.33
CA ALA A 57 -15.30 -8.35 -5.78
C ALA A 57 -15.39 -8.93 -7.20
N SER A 58 -14.32 -8.82 -8.01
CA SER A 58 -14.35 -9.24 -9.41
C SER A 58 -14.52 -10.75 -9.57
N CYS A 59 -13.83 -11.55 -8.76
CA CYS A 59 -13.94 -13.01 -8.73
C CYS A 59 -13.24 -13.64 -7.51
N ARG A 60 -13.58 -14.91 -7.22
CA ARG A 60 -12.96 -15.69 -6.13
C ARG A 60 -11.46 -15.95 -6.30
N CYS A 61 -10.94 -15.93 -7.53
CA CYS A 61 -9.50 -16.09 -7.78
C CYS A 61 -8.74 -14.84 -7.33
N MET A 62 -9.21 -13.67 -7.76
CA MET A 62 -8.67 -12.37 -7.31
C MET A 62 -8.83 -12.17 -5.82
N LEU A 63 -9.96 -12.60 -5.22
CA LEU A 63 -10.11 -12.58 -3.77
C LEU A 63 -8.98 -13.32 -3.05
N ARG A 64 -8.58 -14.50 -3.54
CA ARG A 64 -7.46 -15.26 -2.95
C ARG A 64 -6.13 -14.57 -3.19
N LEU A 65 -5.85 -14.18 -4.44
CA LEU A 65 -4.59 -13.54 -4.81
C LEU A 65 -4.37 -12.22 -4.06
N CYS A 66 -5.40 -11.38 -3.92
CA CYS A 66 -5.33 -10.15 -3.13
C CYS A 66 -5.16 -10.41 -1.63
N GLY A 67 -5.54 -11.59 -1.14
CA GLY A 67 -5.32 -12.03 0.23
C GLY A 67 -3.92 -12.58 0.50
N GLU A 68 -3.11 -12.79 -0.55
CA GLU A 68 -1.75 -13.31 -0.37
C GLU A 68 -0.84 -12.25 0.29
N PRO A 69 -0.03 -12.64 1.30
CA PRO A 69 0.87 -11.72 1.99
C PRO A 69 1.83 -11.00 1.04
N GLU A 70 2.33 -11.70 0.02
CA GLU A 70 3.26 -11.15 -0.98
C GLU A 70 2.64 -10.07 -1.86
N VAL A 71 1.33 -10.15 -2.14
CA VAL A 71 0.60 -9.11 -2.85
C VAL A 71 0.38 -7.91 -1.93
N SER A 72 -0.05 -8.19 -0.70
CA SER A 72 -0.30 -7.17 0.32
C SER A 72 0.95 -6.37 0.67
N ARG A 73 2.13 -7.00 0.70
CA ARG A 73 3.44 -6.34 0.91
C ARG A 73 3.79 -5.30 -0.16
N ARG A 74 3.17 -5.38 -1.35
CA ARG A 74 3.45 -4.51 -2.49
C ARG A 74 2.42 -3.42 -2.71
N VAL A 75 1.34 -3.40 -1.92
CA VAL A 75 0.34 -2.33 -1.97
C VAL A 75 1.03 -1.01 -1.67
N ALA A 76 0.93 -0.06 -2.61
CA ALA A 76 1.45 1.30 -2.45
C ALA A 76 0.37 2.19 -1.82
N LEU A 77 0.63 2.75 -0.64
CA LEU A 77 -0.24 3.70 0.05
C LEU A 77 0.15 5.17 -0.25
N GLY A 78 1.37 5.41 -0.77
CA GLY A 78 1.97 6.73 -0.92
C GLY A 78 1.28 7.65 -1.92
N TRP A 79 0.39 7.12 -2.74
CA TRP A 79 -0.45 7.87 -3.69
C TRP A 79 -1.77 8.34 -3.05
N PHE A 80 -2.06 7.85 -1.85
CA PHE A 80 -3.38 7.91 -1.22
C PHE A 80 -3.56 9.11 -0.27
N ALA A 81 -2.52 9.93 -0.07
CA ALA A 81 -2.54 11.02 0.90
C ALA A 81 -3.43 12.21 0.48
N ASP A 82 -3.62 12.43 -0.82
CA ASP A 82 -4.26 13.65 -1.33
C ASP A 82 -5.81 13.63 -1.25
N ASP A 83 -6.44 12.46 -1.07
CA ASP A 83 -7.91 12.30 -1.11
C ASP A 83 -8.50 11.77 0.22
N MET A 84 -7.75 11.78 1.33
CA MET A 84 -8.08 10.95 2.49
C MET A 84 -8.86 11.63 3.64
N SER A 85 -9.91 10.94 4.08
CA SER A 85 -10.49 11.00 5.43
C SER A 85 -9.81 9.95 6.31
N TRP A 86 -8.80 10.36 7.10
CA TRP A 86 -8.05 9.51 8.02
C TRP A 86 -8.91 8.81 9.10
N ASP A 87 -10.15 9.26 9.27
CA ASP A 87 -11.10 8.72 10.25
C ASP A 87 -11.94 7.52 9.75
N ASP A 88 -11.70 7.00 8.54
CA ASP A 88 -12.41 5.79 8.07
C ASP A 88 -11.94 4.52 8.83
N PRO A 89 -12.84 3.79 9.52
CA PRO A 89 -12.52 2.52 10.17
C PRO A 89 -11.94 1.47 9.21
N GLY A 90 -12.31 1.55 7.92
CA GLY A 90 -11.77 0.68 6.87
C GLY A 90 -10.26 0.87 6.69
N TYR A 91 -9.77 2.09 6.82
CA TYR A 91 -8.36 2.42 6.66
C TYR A 91 -7.52 1.90 7.83
N ALA A 92 -7.96 2.11 9.07
CA ALA A 92 -7.27 1.55 10.25
C ALA A 92 -7.13 0.03 10.17
N THR A 93 -8.17 -0.65 9.67
CA THR A 93 -8.15 -2.11 9.43
C THR A 93 -7.14 -2.49 8.35
N LEU A 94 -7.10 -1.76 7.23
CA LEU A 94 -6.13 -2.00 6.15
C LEU A 94 -4.69 -1.80 6.65
N ILE A 95 -4.41 -0.69 7.34
CA ILE A 95 -3.08 -0.40 7.90
C ILE A 95 -2.64 -1.51 8.86
N GLY A 96 -3.52 -1.94 9.77
CA GLY A 96 -3.22 -3.05 10.67
C GLY A 96 -2.87 -4.36 9.92
N HIS A 97 -3.62 -4.67 8.86
CA HIS A 97 -3.33 -5.83 8.01
C HIS A 97 -1.97 -5.70 7.29
N LEU A 98 -1.71 -4.55 6.67
CA LEU A 98 -0.47 -4.26 5.94
C LEU A 98 0.76 -4.31 6.86
N THR A 99 0.65 -3.75 8.07
CA THR A 99 1.69 -3.83 9.08
C THR A 99 1.95 -5.27 9.51
N LYS A 100 0.90 -6.07 9.72
CA LYS A 100 1.03 -7.48 10.10
C LYS A 100 1.77 -8.31 9.05
N VAL A 101 1.55 -8.03 7.76
CA VAL A 101 2.26 -8.73 6.67
C VAL A 101 3.65 -8.15 6.41
N GLY A 102 4.03 -7.04 7.06
CA GLY A 102 5.33 -6.39 6.88
C GLY A 102 5.41 -5.53 5.62
N ASN A 103 4.29 -4.98 5.16
CA ASN A 103 4.30 -3.95 4.11
C ASN A 103 5.08 -2.71 4.62
N PRO A 104 6.07 -2.20 3.88
CA PRO A 104 6.90 -1.07 4.32
C PRO A 104 6.10 0.20 4.65
N GLU A 105 5.05 0.50 3.87
CA GLU A 105 4.23 1.70 4.04
C GLU A 105 3.25 1.57 5.21
N GLY A 106 2.60 0.42 5.35
CA GLY A 106 1.76 0.12 6.52
C GLY A 106 2.58 0.19 7.82
N CYS A 107 3.76 -0.45 7.83
CA CYS A 107 4.71 -0.38 8.93
C CYS A 107 5.13 1.06 9.23
N PHE A 108 5.38 1.86 8.20
CA PHE A 108 5.70 3.28 8.35
C PHE A 108 4.55 4.04 9.04
N VAL A 109 3.33 3.95 8.52
CA VAL A 109 2.15 4.64 9.07
C VAL A 109 1.89 4.24 10.52
N THR A 110 1.84 2.93 10.82
CA THR A 110 1.63 2.44 12.20
C THR A 110 2.71 2.95 13.15
N ARG A 111 3.97 3.03 12.69
CA ARG A 111 5.06 3.54 13.53
C ARG A 111 4.98 5.04 13.72
N MET A 112 4.52 5.81 12.75
CA MET A 112 4.26 7.24 12.92
C MET A 112 3.18 7.49 13.95
N GLU A 113 2.08 6.75 13.90
CA GLU A 113 1.03 6.84 14.92
C GLU A 113 1.56 6.58 16.33
N VAL A 114 2.47 5.62 16.50
CA VAL A 114 3.10 5.33 17.80
C VAL A 114 4.12 6.41 18.20
N ALA A 115 4.97 6.85 17.26
CA ALA A 115 6.02 7.83 17.52
C ALA A 115 5.47 9.20 17.95
N PHE A 116 4.32 9.59 17.39
CA PHE A 116 3.65 10.85 17.72
C PHE A 116 2.53 10.68 18.76
N ARG A 117 2.30 9.46 19.27
CA ARG A 117 1.35 9.22 20.36
C ARG A 117 1.87 9.87 21.65
N LYS A 118 1.11 10.86 22.13
CA LYS A 118 1.40 11.60 23.37
C LYS A 118 1.75 10.65 24.52
N GLY A 119 2.94 10.81 25.10
CA GLY A 119 3.40 10.07 26.29
C GLY A 119 4.21 8.79 26.04
N THR A 120 4.61 8.46 24.80
CA THR A 120 5.34 7.21 24.49
C THR A 120 6.81 7.48 24.08
N PRO A 121 7.82 7.07 24.88
CA PRO A 121 9.23 7.25 24.52
C PRO A 121 9.73 6.07 23.69
N MET A 122 9.44 6.04 22.39
CA MET A 122 9.83 4.95 21.46
C MET A 122 10.72 5.40 20.28
N ALA A 123 11.34 6.58 20.41
CA ALA A 123 12.20 7.18 19.39
C ALA A 123 13.30 6.22 18.82
N PRO A 124 14.02 5.41 19.61
CA PRO A 124 15.12 4.57 19.09
C PRO A 124 14.64 3.40 18.21
N VAL A 125 13.45 2.87 18.47
CA VAL A 125 12.86 1.76 17.69
C VAL A 125 12.26 2.28 16.38
N CYS A 126 11.78 3.52 16.38
CA CYS A 126 11.24 4.16 15.19
C CYS A 126 12.34 4.46 14.16
N THR A 127 13.54 4.86 14.59
CA THR A 127 14.63 5.27 13.67
C THR A 127 15.21 4.13 12.83
N VAL A 128 15.37 2.92 13.39
CA VAL A 128 15.95 1.76 12.66
C VAL A 128 15.07 1.31 11.50
N GLU A 129 13.75 1.25 11.70
CA GLU A 129 12.85 0.85 10.60
C GLU A 129 12.54 1.97 9.62
N LEU A 130 12.58 3.24 10.07
CA LEU A 130 12.52 4.37 9.14
C LEU A 130 13.73 4.39 8.20
N GLN A 131 14.89 4.00 8.70
CA GLN A 131 16.10 3.86 7.88
C GLN A 131 15.93 2.75 6.83
N ARG A 132 15.34 1.60 7.18
CA ARG A 132 14.95 0.57 6.20
C ARG A 132 13.91 1.07 5.21
N ALA A 133 12.90 1.83 5.64
CA ALA A 133 11.90 2.40 4.73
C ALA A 133 12.54 3.43 3.77
N ALA A 134 13.53 4.21 4.22
CA ALA A 134 14.29 5.12 3.37
C ALA A 134 15.08 4.40 2.26
N GLU A 135 15.64 3.21 2.54
CA GLU A 135 16.28 2.37 1.53
C GLU A 135 15.30 1.93 0.42
N PHE A 136 13.99 1.89 0.71
CA PHE A 136 12.91 1.61 -0.23
C PHE A 136 12.34 2.85 -0.95
N ARG A 137 13.11 3.97 -1.01
CA ARG A 137 12.79 5.23 -1.71
C ARG A 137 11.73 6.12 -1.05
N PHE A 138 11.37 5.86 0.20
CA PHE A 138 10.49 6.75 0.96
C PHE A 138 11.29 7.93 1.54
N ASN A 139 11.50 8.96 0.73
CA ASN A 139 12.24 10.19 1.12
C ASN A 139 11.67 10.83 2.39
N LEU A 140 10.35 10.73 2.60
CA LEU A 140 9.68 11.21 3.81
C LEU A 140 10.11 10.42 5.07
N ALA A 141 10.36 9.12 4.95
CA ALA A 141 10.83 8.30 6.07
C ALA A 141 12.24 8.71 6.53
N ALA A 142 13.13 9.04 5.58
CA ALA A 142 14.45 9.59 5.89
C ALA A 142 14.34 10.94 6.63
N TYR A 143 13.47 11.83 6.16
CA TYR A 143 13.24 13.13 6.78
C TYR A 143 12.68 13.02 8.20
N VAL A 144 11.70 12.15 8.42
CA VAL A 144 11.14 11.92 9.76
C VAL A 144 12.15 11.24 10.68
N ALA A 145 12.96 10.30 10.17
CA ALA A 145 14.06 9.73 10.94
C ALA A 145 15.03 10.81 11.42
N ALA A 146 15.40 11.75 10.54
CA ALA A 146 16.27 12.86 10.89
C ALA A 146 15.67 13.76 11.98
N ILE A 147 14.36 14.08 11.90
CA ILE A 147 13.67 14.87 12.94
C ILE A 147 13.63 14.13 14.28
N LEU A 148 13.32 12.83 14.27
CA LEU A 148 13.27 12.03 15.50
C LEU A 148 14.66 11.87 16.13
N LEU A 149 15.70 11.68 15.32
CA LEU A 149 17.09 11.69 15.78
C LEU A 149 17.50 13.05 16.34
N TYR A 150 17.14 14.15 15.68
CA TYR A 150 17.41 15.50 16.17
C TYR A 150 16.76 15.75 17.54
N ARG A 151 15.47 15.40 17.68
CA ARG A 151 14.72 15.55 18.94
C ARG A 151 15.22 14.65 20.07
N ALA A 152 15.69 13.44 19.74
CA ALA A 152 16.27 12.54 20.73
C ALA A 152 17.64 13.02 21.24
N ASN A 153 18.31 13.90 20.49
CA ASN A 153 19.65 14.41 20.75
C ASN A 153 19.66 15.86 21.28
N ASP A 154 18.57 16.35 21.90
CA ASP A 154 18.39 17.75 22.35
C ASP A 154 19.57 18.29 23.19
N GLY A 155 20.64 18.74 22.52
CA GLY A 155 21.85 19.30 23.11
C GLY A 155 23.22 18.86 22.54
N ALA A 156 23.34 17.85 21.66
CA ALA A 156 24.65 17.43 21.13
C ALA A 156 24.69 17.48 19.59
N MET A 157 25.15 18.62 19.07
CA MET A 157 25.57 18.78 17.68
C MET A 157 26.63 17.72 17.32
N SER A 158 26.22 16.67 16.61
CA SER A 158 27.11 15.95 15.70
C SER A 158 26.65 16.22 14.27
N ASP A 159 27.15 17.33 13.75
CA ASP A 159 26.92 17.91 12.42
C ASP A 159 27.22 16.92 11.26
N ASP A 160 27.88 15.80 11.56
CA ASP A 160 28.33 14.81 10.57
C ASP A 160 27.23 13.80 10.16
N ALA A 161 26.26 13.51 11.04
CA ALA A 161 25.15 12.60 10.72
C ALA A 161 24.13 13.24 9.77
N THR A 162 23.90 14.55 9.90
CA THR A 162 22.93 15.32 9.12
C THR A 162 23.34 15.47 7.65
N ARG A 163 24.65 15.43 7.35
CA ARG A 163 25.19 15.54 5.98
C ARG A 163 24.92 14.34 5.07
N ARG A 164 24.63 13.16 5.62
CA ARG A 164 24.48 11.92 4.82
C ARG A 164 23.16 11.80 4.08
N TYR A 165 22.15 12.62 4.43
CA TYR A 165 20.79 12.51 3.89
C TYR A 165 20.39 13.68 2.97
N MET A 166 21.30 14.61 2.66
CA MET A 166 21.07 15.77 1.77
C MET A 166 21.71 15.64 0.38
N ARG A 167 21.92 14.41 -0.13
CA ARG A 167 22.39 14.16 -1.50
C ARG A 167 21.39 13.34 -2.29
#